data_AF-A0A1J3JNX7-F1
#
_entry.id   AF-A0A1J3JNX7-F1
#
_cell.length_a   1.000
_cell.length_b   1.000
_cell.length_c   1.000
_cell.angle_alpha   90.00
_cell.angle_beta   90.00
_cell.angle_gamma   90.00
#
_symmetry.space_group_name_H-M   'P 1'
#
loop_
_entity.id
_entity.type
_entity.pdbx_description
1 polymer ?
#
loop_
_entity_poly.entity_id
_entity_poly.type
_entity_poly.pdbx_seq_one_letter_code
_entity_poly.pdbx_strand_id
1 'polypeptide(L)'
;CTFTIGNKVNAWLNELESWCSEATEEFVGSSWDELKHTRQAVMLLVTEQKSTITYDDLTTNLCPALSTQQLYRICTLCKSNDHKDQNVSPDVISNLKLLMTDGDEDEDSRS
;
A
#
# COMPACT_ATOMS: atom_id res chain seq x y z
N CYS A 1 -5.34 -0.59 -10.61
CA CYS A 1 -5.50 -1.55 -9.50
C CYS A 1 -6.92 -1.42 -8.94
N THR A 2 -7.70 -2.49 -8.79
CA THR A 2 -9.11 -2.38 -8.39
C THR A 2 -9.38 -3.08 -7.06
N PHE A 3 -10.46 -2.68 -6.38
CA PHE A 3 -10.93 -3.32 -5.15
C PHE A 3 -11.14 -4.83 -5.33
N THR A 4 -11.75 -5.25 -6.45
CA THR A 4 -11.99 -6.66 -6.77
C THR A 4 -10.70 -7.45 -6.93
N ILE A 5 -9.69 -6.90 -7.61
CA ILE A 5 -8.37 -7.55 -7.72
C ILE A 5 -7.71 -7.62 -6.35
N GLY A 6 -7.77 -6.54 -5.57
CA GLY A 6 -7.28 -6.51 -4.19
C GLY A 6 -7.85 -7.65 -3.35
N ASN A 7 -9.17 -7.87 -3.41
CA ASN A 7 -9.84 -8.92 -2.62
C ASN A 7 -9.36 -10.33 -3.01
N LYS A 8 -9.16 -10.59 -4.31
CA LYS A 8 -8.63 -11.88 -4.77
C LYS A 8 -7.21 -12.12 -4.25
N VAL A 9 -6.35 -11.12 -4.38
CA VAL A 9 -4.96 -11.22 -3.89
C VAL A 9 -4.93 -11.34 -2.36
N ASN A 10 -5.82 -10.63 -1.65
CA ASN A 10 -5.94 -10.74 -0.20
C ASN A 10 -6.34 -12.15 0.25
N ALA A 11 -7.26 -12.81 -0.46
CA ALA A 11 -7.63 -14.19 -0.18
C ALA A 11 -6.42 -15.15 -0.33
N TRP A 12 -5.61 -14.98 -1.39
CA TRP A 12 -4.40 -15.77 -1.57
C TRP A 12 -3.32 -15.48 -0.51
N LEU A 13 -3.19 -14.22 -0.09
CA LEU A 13 -2.28 -13.86 1.00
C LEU A 13 -2.71 -14.50 2.32
N ASN A 14 -4.02 -14.55 2.61
CA ASN A 14 -4.52 -15.23 3.82
C ASN A 14 -4.26 -16.75 3.77
N GLU A 15 -4.43 -17.38 2.60
CA GLU A 15 -4.12 -18.80 2.42
C GLU A 15 -2.61 -19.06 2.61
N LEU A 16 -1.77 -18.19 2.07
CA LEU A 16 -0.32 -18.26 2.25
C LEU A 16 0.09 -18.03 3.71
N GLU A 17 -0.53 -17.08 4.41
CA GLU A 17 -0.30 -16.84 5.84
C GLU A 17 -0.62 -18.08 6.67
N SER A 18 -1.78 -18.69 6.40
CA SER A 18 -2.20 -19.93 7.06
C SER A 18 -1.18 -21.04 6.85
N TRP A 19 -0.73 -21.24 5.61
CA TRP A 19 0.31 -22.23 5.30
C TRP A 19 1.62 -21.92 6.02
N CYS A 20 2.06 -20.65 6.02
CA CYS A 20 3.28 -20.23 6.73
C CYS A 20 3.17 -20.45 8.25
N SER A 21 1.98 -20.38 8.83
CA SER A 21 1.77 -20.63 10.26
C SER A 21 1.84 -22.11 10.64
N GLU A 22 1.59 -23.01 9.68
CA GLU A 22 1.60 -24.48 9.87
C GLU A 22 2.92 -25.12 9.45
N ALA A 23 3.62 -24.53 8.48
CA ALA A 23 4.89 -25.03 7.96
C ALA A 23 6.05 -24.77 8.93
N THR A 24 7.11 -25.59 8.81
CA THR A 24 8.31 -25.43 9.64
C THR A 24 9.18 -24.26 9.17
N GLU A 25 9.97 -23.69 10.08
CA GLU A 25 10.88 -22.56 9.78
C GLU A 25 11.83 -22.84 8.61
N GLU A 26 12.25 -24.09 8.42
CA GLU A 26 13.03 -24.56 7.25
C GLU A 26 12.40 -24.19 5.89
N PHE A 27 11.07 -24.28 5.77
CA PHE A 27 10.37 -24.03 4.52
C PHE A 27 9.87 -22.59 4.39
N VAL A 28 9.55 -21.95 5.52
CA VAL A 28 9.00 -20.58 5.52
C VAL A 28 10.10 -19.53 5.48
N GLY A 29 11.15 -19.71 6.29
CA GLY A 29 12.24 -18.75 6.46
C GLY A 29 11.74 -17.31 6.61
N SER A 30 12.31 -16.40 5.82
CA SER A 30 11.93 -14.97 5.74
C SER A 30 10.85 -14.68 4.69
N SER A 31 10.31 -15.68 4.00
CA SER A 31 9.47 -15.45 2.81
C SER A 31 8.19 -14.66 3.12
N TRP A 32 7.58 -14.85 4.29
CA TRP A 32 6.40 -14.08 4.68
C TRP A 32 6.72 -12.60 4.99
N ASP A 33 7.88 -12.35 5.60
CA ASP A 33 8.35 -10.99 5.91
C ASP A 33 8.75 -10.23 4.65
N GLU A 34 9.32 -10.91 3.65
CA GLU A 34 9.64 -10.34 2.34
C GLU A 34 8.40 -9.80 1.62
N LEU A 35 7.23 -10.41 1.85
CA LEU A 35 5.95 -9.97 1.29
C LEU A 35 5.32 -8.76 2.00
N LYS A 36 5.92 -8.19 3.05
CA LYS A 36 5.33 -7.09 3.85
C LYS A 36 4.84 -5.91 3.01
N HIS A 37 5.61 -5.48 1.99
CA HIS A 37 5.24 -4.35 1.13
C HIS A 37 4.01 -4.69 0.27
N THR A 38 3.99 -5.89 -0.29
CA THR A 38 2.85 -6.41 -1.06
C THR A 38 1.59 -6.49 -0.19
N ARG A 39 1.71 -7.01 1.04
CA ARG A 39 0.59 -7.11 1.98
C ARG A 39 0.00 -5.75 2.31
N GLN A 40 0.84 -4.76 2.62
CA GLN A 40 0.38 -3.39 2.89
C GLN A 40 -0.28 -2.74 1.66
N ALA A 41 0.29 -2.92 0.47
CA ALA A 41 -0.31 -2.42 -0.77
C ALA A 41 -1.70 -3.06 -1.02
N VAL A 42 -1.84 -4.36 -0.77
CA VAL A 42 -3.12 -5.07 -0.90
C VAL A 42 -4.13 -4.62 0.16
N MET A 43 -3.70 -4.39 1.40
CA MET A 43 -4.55 -3.84 2.46
C MET A 43 -5.15 -2.48 2.06
N LEU A 44 -4.33 -1.60 1.47
CA LEU A 44 -4.83 -0.35 0.91
C LEU A 44 -5.84 -0.60 -0.22
N LEU A 45 -5.62 -1.57 -1.12
CA LEU A 45 -6.56 -1.89 -2.22
C LEU A 45 -7.93 -2.35 -1.73
N VAL A 46 -7.96 -3.17 -0.68
CA VAL A 46 -9.19 -3.75 -0.12
C VAL A 46 -9.86 -2.85 0.92
N THR A 47 -9.32 -1.68 1.21
CA THR A 47 -10.02 -0.71 2.06
C THR A 47 -11.25 -0.17 1.33
N GLU A 48 -12.43 -0.30 1.92
CA GLU A 48 -13.70 0.07 1.30
C GLU A 48 -13.88 1.59 1.20
N GLN A 49 -13.62 2.31 2.29
CA GLN A 49 -13.83 3.76 2.41
C GLN A 49 -12.52 4.54 2.28
N LYS A 50 -11.86 4.44 1.12
CA LYS A 50 -10.56 5.09 0.88
C LYS A 50 -10.64 6.62 0.93
N SER A 51 -11.83 7.19 0.76
CA SER A 51 -12.06 8.63 0.85
C SER A 51 -11.82 9.21 2.25
N THR A 52 -11.90 8.36 3.29
CA THR A 52 -11.70 8.76 4.69
C THR A 52 -10.26 8.61 5.17
N ILE A 53 -9.43 7.91 4.40
CA ILE A 53 -8.02 7.65 4.75
C ILE A 53 -7.26 8.97 4.76
N THR A 54 -6.54 9.24 5.84
CA THR A 54 -5.63 10.39 5.95
C THR A 54 -4.21 10.04 5.51
N TYR A 55 -3.36 11.05 5.34
CA TYR A 55 -1.93 10.82 5.07
C TYR A 55 -1.25 10.05 6.21
N ASP A 56 -1.56 10.40 7.46
CA ASP A 56 -1.01 9.72 8.64
C ASP A 56 -1.46 8.26 8.65
N ASP A 57 -2.74 7.98 8.37
CA ASP A 57 -3.22 6.60 8.27
C ASP A 57 -2.44 5.78 7.23
N LEU A 58 -2.11 6.37 6.07
CA LEU A 58 -1.31 5.68 5.06
C LEU A 58 0.10 5.38 5.55
N THR A 59 0.76 6.34 6.18
CA THR A 59 2.20 6.25 6.48
C THR A 59 2.51 5.60 7.82
N THR A 60 1.57 5.60 8.76
CA THR A 60 1.78 5.03 10.10
C THR A 60 1.00 3.74 10.33
N ASN A 61 -0.23 3.66 9.82
CA ASN A 61 -1.17 2.59 10.20
C ASN A 61 -1.29 1.52 9.11
N LEU A 62 -1.49 1.93 7.86
CA LEU A 62 -1.81 1.05 6.75
C LEU A 62 -0.57 0.56 6.01
N CYS A 63 0.36 1.45 5.71
CA CYS A 63 1.46 1.14 4.80
C CYS A 63 2.83 1.68 5.25
N PRO A 64 3.25 1.47 6.50
CA PRO A 64 4.51 2.03 7.01
C PRO A 64 5.78 1.47 6.34
N ALA A 65 5.70 0.37 5.59
CA ALA A 65 6.83 -0.15 4.83
C ALA A 65 6.91 0.47 3.42
N LEU A 66 5.84 1.09 2.90
CA LEU A 66 5.84 1.69 1.58
C LEU A 66 6.41 3.11 1.62
N SER A 67 7.23 3.46 0.64
CA SER A 67 7.71 4.84 0.49
C SER A 67 6.59 5.77 0.01
N THR A 68 6.75 7.08 0.25
CA THR A 68 5.84 8.13 -0.29
C THR A 68 5.62 7.98 -1.79
N GLN A 69 6.67 7.60 -2.53
CA GLN A 69 6.60 7.38 -3.98
C GLN A 69 5.74 6.16 -4.35
N GLN A 70 5.90 5.04 -3.63
CA GLN A 70 5.08 3.85 -3.83
C GLN A 70 3.61 4.14 -3.48
N LEU A 71 3.36 4.83 -2.37
CA LEU A 71 2.03 5.25 -1.94
C LEU A 71 1.35 6.12 -2.98
N TYR A 72 2.04 7.14 -3.50
CA TYR A 72 1.51 7.99 -4.56
C TYR A 72 1.13 7.20 -5.81
N ARG A 73 2.02 6.32 -6.29
CA ARG A 73 1.77 5.47 -7.46
C ARG A 73 0.55 4.57 -7.24
N ILE A 74 0.43 3.94 -6.08
CA ILE A 74 -0.72 3.09 -5.76
C ILE A 74 -1.98 3.94 -5.70
N CYS A 75 -2.02 5.01 -4.91
CA CYS A 75 -3.22 5.85 -4.75
C CYS A 75 -3.73 6.44 -6.08
N THR A 76 -2.83 6.78 -6.99
CA THR A 76 -3.20 7.29 -8.33
C THR A 76 -3.68 6.20 -9.28
N LEU A 77 -3.10 5.00 -9.23
CA LEU A 77 -3.50 3.84 -10.04
C LEU A 77 -4.75 3.11 -9.53
N CYS A 78 -5.16 3.37 -8.28
CA CYS A 78 -6.33 2.75 -7.65
C CYS A 78 -7.65 3.46 -7.93
N LYS A 79 -7.64 4.52 -8.74
CA LYS A 79 -8.84 5.28 -9.06
C LYS A 79 -9.91 4.40 -9.71
N SER A 80 -11.01 4.21 -9.01
CA SER A 80 -12.28 3.69 -9.50
C SER A 80 -13.09 4.84 -10.11
N ASN A 81 -13.51 4.66 -11.36
CA ASN A 81 -14.40 5.61 -12.03
C ASN A 81 -15.85 5.49 -11.54
N ASP A 82 -16.22 4.32 -11.01
CA ASP A 82 -17.63 3.98 -10.71
C ASP A 82 -17.98 4.20 -9.24
N HIS A 83 -16.98 4.22 -8.34
CA HIS A 83 -17.20 4.32 -6.90
C HIS A 83 -16.23 5.32 -6.26
N LYS A 84 -16.71 6.54 -6.04
CA LYS A 84 -15.88 7.65 -5.53
C LYS A 84 -15.33 7.39 -4.13
N ASP A 85 -16.07 6.67 -3.28
CA ASP A 85 -15.64 6.30 -1.92
C ASP A 85 -14.50 5.28 -1.89
N GLN A 86 -14.29 4.57 -3.02
CA GLN A 86 -13.16 3.67 -3.20
C GLN A 86 -11.89 4.38 -3.65
N ASN A 87 -11.89 5.72 -3.76
CA ASN A 87 -10.73 6.53 -4.13
C ASN A 87 -10.15 7.24 -2.91
N VAL A 88 -8.82 7.32 -2.86
CA VAL A 88 -8.13 8.17 -1.89
C VAL A 88 -8.44 9.64 -2.20
N SER A 89 -8.62 10.45 -1.15
CA SER A 89 -8.93 11.87 -1.30
C SER A 89 -7.87 12.60 -2.18
N PRO A 90 -8.30 13.51 -3.08
CA PRO A 90 -7.38 14.33 -3.86
C PRO A 90 -6.37 15.12 -3.01
N ASP A 91 -6.76 15.53 -1.81
CA ASP A 91 -5.89 16.28 -0.89
C ASP A 91 -4.73 15.41 -0.40
N VAL A 92 -5.01 14.15 -0.06
CA VAL A 92 -3.98 13.19 0.35
C VAL A 92 -3.05 12.87 -0.82
N ILE A 93 -3.57 12.70 -2.03
CA ILE A 93 -2.75 12.51 -3.24
C ILE A 93 -1.85 13.73 -3.50
N SER A 94 -2.36 14.94 -3.27
CA SER A 94 -1.61 16.19 -3.45
C SER A 94 -0.49 16.33 -2.41
N ASN A 95 -0.76 15.99 -1.15
CA ASN A 95 0.26 15.95 -0.09
C ASN A 95 1.35 14.94 -0.41
N LEU A 96 0.98 13.72 -0.84
CA LEU A 96 1.95 12.71 -1.29
C LEU A 96 2.81 13.23 -2.46
N LYS A 97 2.22 14.03 -3.36
CA LYS A 97 2.95 14.62 -4.49
C LYS A 97 3.99 15.65 -4.05
N LEU A 98 3.61 16.55 -3.15
CA LEU A 98 4.49 17.60 -2.64
C LEU A 98 5.69 16.99 -1.89
N LEU A 99 5.46 15.99 -1.07
CA LEU A 99 6.53 15.33 -0.32
C LEU A 99 7.50 14.52 -1.21
N MET A 100 7.10 14.12 -2.41
CA MET A 100 8.05 13.52 -3.37
C MET A 100 8.94 14.59 -4.01
N THR A 101 8.43 15.78 -4.30
CA THR A 101 9.24 16.85 -4.89
C THR A 101 10.25 17.42 -3.91
N ASP A 102 9.89 17.49 -2.63
CA ASP A 102 10.78 17.99 -1.58
C ASP A 102 11.91 17.00 -1.25
N GLY A 103 11.68 15.69 -1.43
CA GLY A 103 12.69 14.66 -1.20
C GLY A 103 13.73 14.54 -2.31
N ASP A 104 13.41 14.99 -3.54
CA ASP A 104 14.35 15.00 -4.68
C ASP A 104 15.33 16.19 -4.60
N GLU A 105 14.94 17.32 -3.99
CA GLU A 105 15.82 18.49 -3.82
C GLU A 105 16.97 18.26 -2.80
N ASP A 106 16.80 17.30 -1.89
CA ASP A 106 17.79 16.95 -0.86
C ASP A 106 18.86 15.93 -1.33
N GLU A 107 18.64 15.22 -2.44
CA GLU A 107 19.68 14.36 -3.07
C GLU A 107 20.58 15.12 -4.04
N ASP A 108 20.05 16.09 -4.80
CA ASP A 108 20.85 16.90 -5.72
C ASP A 108 21.76 17.91 -5.00
N SER A 109 21.48 18.20 -3.72
CA SER A 109 22.31 19.09 -2.88
C SER A 109 23.50 18.39 -2.20
N ARG A 110 23.69 17.08 -2.43
CA ARG A 110 24.79 16.27 -1.86
C ARG A 110 25.82 15.76 -2.89
N SER A 111 25.78 16.24 -4.14
CA SER A 111 26.78 15.91 -5.18
C SER A 111 27.80 17.02 -5.41
#